data_AF-A0A959EBA6-F1
#
_entry.id   AF-A0A959EBA6-F1
#
_cell.length_a   1.000
_cell.length_b   1.000
_cell.length_c   1.000
_cell.angle_alpha   90.00
_cell.angle_beta   90.00
_cell.angle_gamma   90.00
#
_symmetry.space_group_name_H-M   'P 1'
#
loop_
_entity.id
_entity.type
_entity.pdbx_description
1 polymer ?
#
loop_
_entity_poly.entity_id
_entity_poly.type
_entity_poly.pdbx_seq_one_letter_code
_entity_poly.pdbx_strand_id
1 'polypeptide(L)'
;GLSKQLFDDRLSIKVGGTVGFGEPSGPEEFTALSSEFLLEYKLTEDGRYRVRVFRRPDYDIIKTSNTVRTGVSILYKKSFGGAQSLSDTTKTGQ
;
A
#
# COMPACT_ATOMS: atom_id res chain seq x y z
N GLY A 1 2.52 -10.79 10.64
CA GLY A 1 1.65 -9.78 10.02
C GLY A 1 0.79 -10.47 8.99
N LEU A 2 -0.49 -10.13 8.93
CA LEU A 2 -1.45 -10.69 7.97
C LEU A 2 -1.65 -9.72 6.81
N SER A 3 -1.76 -10.22 5.58
CA SER A 3 -2.17 -9.44 4.41
C SER A 3 -3.21 -10.19 3.58
N LYS A 4 -4.35 -9.57 3.26
CA LYS A 4 -5.40 -10.14 2.37
C LYS A 4 -5.68 -9.19 1.21
N GLN A 5 -5.90 -9.75 0.03
CA GLN A 5 -6.39 -9.04 -1.15
C GLN A 5 -7.83 -9.49 -1.45
N LEU A 6 -8.72 -8.54 -1.69
CA LEU A 6 -10.15 -8.74 -1.92
C LEU A 6 -10.60 -7.86 -3.10
N PHE A 7 -11.78 -8.16 -3.67
CA PHE A 7 -12.38 -7.40 -4.78
C PHE A 7 -11.47 -7.31 -6.00
N ASP A 8 -11.13 -8.45 -6.60
CA ASP A 8 -10.23 -8.50 -7.78
C ASP A 8 -8.88 -7.82 -7.51
N ASP A 9 -8.29 -8.16 -6.36
CA ASP A 9 -7.02 -7.59 -5.90
C ASP A 9 -7.02 -6.06 -5.72
N ARG A 10 -8.20 -5.43 -5.59
CA ARG A 10 -8.32 -3.98 -5.45
C ARG A 10 -8.22 -3.51 -4.01
N LEU A 11 -8.71 -4.29 -3.05
CA LEU A 11 -8.60 -3.97 -1.62
C LEU A 11 -7.48 -4.80 -0.99
N SER A 12 -6.49 -4.15 -0.39
CA SER A 12 -5.45 -4.79 0.41
C SER A 12 -5.52 -4.32 1.85
N ILE A 13 -5.56 -5.28 2.77
CA ILE A 13 -5.56 -5.02 4.21
C ILE A 13 -4.29 -5.64 4.78
N LYS A 14 -3.52 -4.87 5.56
CA LYS A 14 -2.40 -5.38 6.36
C LYS A 14 -2.59 -5.02 7.81
N VAL A 15 -2.39 -5.97 8.71
CA VAL A 15 -2.44 -5.76 10.17
C VAL A 15 -1.11 -6.17 10.78
N GLY A 16 -0.51 -5.25 11.52
CA GLY A 16 0.69 -5.43 12.32
C GLY A 16 0.32 -6.04 13.67
N GLY A 17 0.51 -7.35 13.80
CA GLY A 17 0.23 -8.15 14.99
C GLY A 17 0.28 -9.65 14.69
N THR A 18 0.47 -10.46 15.73
CA THR A 18 0.41 -11.93 15.66
C THR A 18 -1.05 -12.37 15.79
N VAL A 19 -1.92 -11.95 14.88
CA VAL A 19 -3.33 -12.35 14.91
C VAL A 19 -3.49 -13.58 14.03
N GLY A 20 -4.06 -14.64 14.59
CA GLY A 20 -4.21 -15.95 13.98
C GLY A 20 -5.18 -15.97 12.81
N PHE A 21 -5.08 -17.03 12.02
CA PHE A 21 -5.89 -17.33 10.84
C PHE A 21 -7.39 -17.29 11.19
N GLY A 22 -8.08 -16.26 10.71
CA GLY A 22 -9.53 -16.14 10.76
C GLY A 22 -9.97 -15.23 9.61
N GLU A 23 -11.02 -15.63 8.91
CA GLU A 23 -11.66 -14.82 7.90
C GLU A 23 -12.49 -13.74 8.61
N PRO A 24 -12.23 -12.43 8.40
CA PRO A 24 -12.94 -11.40 9.13
C PRO A 24 -14.41 -11.42 8.72
N SER A 25 -15.26 -11.86 9.64
CA SER A 25 -16.65 -12.22 9.38
C SER A 25 -17.61 -11.09 9.79
N GLY A 26 -17.22 -9.82 9.60
CA GLY A 26 -18.11 -8.69 9.83
C GLY A 26 -17.44 -7.38 10.25
N PRO A 27 -18.24 -6.29 10.36
CA PRO A 27 -17.78 -4.96 10.80
C PRO A 27 -17.30 -4.91 12.26
N GLU A 28 -17.68 -5.90 13.08
CA GLU A 28 -17.27 -5.99 14.49
C GLU A 28 -15.80 -6.41 14.65
N GLU A 29 -15.27 -7.28 13.78
CA GLU A 29 -13.84 -7.65 13.77
C GLU A 29 -12.93 -6.50 13.32
N PHE A 30 -13.47 -5.57 12.51
CA PHE A 30 -12.80 -4.32 12.14
C PHE A 30 -12.60 -3.39 13.35
N THR A 31 -13.45 -3.52 14.39
CA THR A 31 -13.40 -2.68 15.60
C THR A 31 -12.36 -3.21 16.61
N ALA A 32 -11.99 -4.49 16.53
CA ALA A 32 -10.92 -5.09 17.36
C ALA A 32 -9.50 -4.62 16.96
N LEU A 33 -9.35 -3.87 15.87
CA LEU A 33 -8.09 -3.40 15.29
C LEU A 33 -7.54 -2.14 16.01
N SER A 34 -7.36 -2.21 17.32
CA SER A 34 -6.58 -1.21 18.06
C SER A 34 -5.06 -1.31 17.79
N SER A 35 -4.63 -2.28 16.98
CA SER A 35 -3.27 -2.55 16.50
C SER A 35 -2.91 -1.76 15.22
N GLU A 36 -1.63 -1.80 14.81
CA GLU A 36 -1.17 -1.18 13.56
C GLU A 36 -1.91 -1.77 12.36
N PHE A 37 -2.43 -0.92 11.47
CA PHE A 37 -3.04 -1.38 10.23
C PHE A 37 -2.75 -0.47 9.04
N LEU A 38 -2.82 -1.06 7.85
CA LEU A 38 -2.74 -0.41 6.55
C LEU A 38 -3.83 -0.95 5.63
N LEU A 39 -4.71 -0.05 5.20
CA LEU A 39 -5.74 -0.30 4.20
C LEU A 39 -5.33 0.40 2.89
N GLU A 40 -5.31 -0.32 1.78
CA GLU A 40 -5.08 0.25 0.45
C GLU A 40 -6.18 -0.19 -0.51
N TYR A 41 -6.74 0.75 -1.26
CA TYR A 41 -7.76 0.48 -2.27
C TYR A 41 -7.36 1.04 -3.64
N LYS A 42 -7.40 0.21 -4.68
CA LYS A 42 -7.18 0.61 -6.06
C LYS A 42 -8.45 1.26 -6.65
N LEU A 43 -8.37 2.56 -6.90
CA LEU A 43 -9.46 3.30 -7.56
C LEU A 43 -9.58 2.91 -9.05
N THR A 44 -8.46 2.63 -9.70
CA THR A 44 -8.39 2.11 -11.07
C THR A 44 -7.86 0.68 -11.08
N GLU A 45 -8.33 -0.16 -12.00
CA GLU A 45 -7.88 -1.57 -12.15
C GLU A 45 -6.35 -1.67 -12.32
N ASP A 46 -5.79 -0.83 -13.18
CA ASP A 46 -4.33 -0.71 -13.41
C ASP A 46 -3.55 -0.17 -12.19
N GLY A 47 -4.25 0.22 -11.12
CA GLY A 47 -3.66 0.62 -9.84
C GLY A 47 -2.89 1.94 -9.87
N ARG A 48 -3.07 2.78 -10.91
CA ARG A 48 -2.47 4.12 -11.02
C ARG A 48 -2.98 5.08 -9.97
N TYR A 49 -4.24 4.96 -9.59
CA TYR A 49 -4.84 5.73 -8.50
C TYR A 49 -5.17 4.81 -7.32
N ARG A 50 -4.69 5.16 -6.13
CA ARG A 50 -4.95 4.40 -4.90
C ARG A 50 -5.30 5.31 -3.75
N VAL A 51 -6.18 4.85 -2.88
CA VAL A 51 -6.43 5.47 -1.57
C VAL A 51 -5.79 4.59 -0.51
N ARG A 52 -5.13 5.21 0.45
CA ARG A 52 -4.51 4.51 1.57
C ARG A 52 -4.98 5.13 2.88
N VAL A 53 -5.36 4.28 3.83
CA VAL A 53 -5.68 4.66 5.20
C VAL A 53 -4.79 3.85 6.12
N PHE A 54 -4.16 4.49 7.09
CA PHE A 54 -3.25 3.79 8.00
C PHE A 54 -3.39 4.28 9.44
N ARG A 55 -3.02 3.39 10.35
CA ARG A 55 -2.79 3.65 11.77
C ARG A 55 -1.51 2.92 12.15
N ARG A 56 -0.51 3.64 12.66
CA ARG A 56 0.74 3.03 13.13
C ARG A 56 1.23 3.67 14.42
N PRO A 57 1.87 2.92 15.33
CA PRO A 57 2.62 3.50 16.42
C PRO A 57 3.78 4.34 15.83
N ASP A 58 3.95 5.54 16.36
CA ASP A 58 5.00 6.50 16.02
C ASP A 58 5.78 6.73 17.32
N TYR A 59 6.88 5.99 17.48
CA TYR A 59 7.75 6.15 18.64
C TYR A 59 8.64 7.36 18.43
N ASP A 60 8.45 8.38 19.25
CA ASP A 60 9.28 9.59 19.24
C ASP A 60 10.40 9.44 20.27
N ILE A 61 11.63 9.20 19.79
CA ILE A 61 12.82 9.03 20.64
C ILE A 61 13.15 10.28 21.47
N ILE A 62 12.77 11.48 20.98
CA ILE A 62 13.09 12.75 21.63
C ILE A 62 12.08 13.03 22.73
N LYS A 63 10.79 12.72 22.47
CA LYS A 63 9.72 12.92 23.45
C LYS A 63 9.52 11.75 24.41
N THR A 64 10.18 10.60 24.15
CA THR A 64 10.03 9.36 24.94
C THR A 64 8.55 8.99 25.12
N SER A 65 7.76 9.15 24.07
CA SER A 65 6.31 8.96 24.12
C SER A 65 5.84 8.11 22.95
N ASN A 66 4.89 7.20 23.24
CA ASN A 66 4.19 6.42 22.23
C ASN A 66 3.02 7.23 21.69
N THR A 67 3.16 7.80 20.49
CA THR A 67 2.04 8.44 19.80
C THR A 67 1.48 7.48 18.76
N VAL A 68 0.19 7.56 18.48
CA VAL A 68 -0.42 6.87 17.34
C VAL A 68 -0.56 7.87 16.20
N ARG A 69 -0.02 7.53 15.03
CA ARG A 69 -0.21 8.31 13.81
C ARG A 69 -1.25 7.63 12.93
N THR A 70 -2.35 8.33 12.68
CA THR A 70 -3.37 7.95 11.71
C THR A 70 -3.37 8.91 10.53
N GLY A 71 -3.77 8.43 9.36
CA GLY A 71 -3.83 9.29 8.18
C GLY A 71 -4.50 8.63 6.99
N VAL A 72 -4.89 9.48 6.05
CA VAL A 72 -5.39 9.11 4.73
C VAL A 72 -4.50 9.74 3.66
N SER A 73 -4.24 9.02 2.58
CA SER A 73 -3.52 9.55 1.42
C SER A 73 -4.09 9.05 0.11
N ILE A 74 -3.94 9.88 -0.92
CA ILE A 74 -4.26 9.54 -2.30
C ILE A 74 -2.93 9.43 -3.04
N LEU A 75 -2.72 8.31 -3.73
CA LEU A 75 -1.50 8.01 -4.46
C LEU A 75 -1.78 7.98 -5.95
N TYR A 76 -0.95 8.66 -6.72
CA TYR A 76 -0.92 8.61 -8.17
C TYR A 76 0.43 8.07 -8.66
N LYS A 77 0.42 7.06 -9.52
CA LYS A 77 1.61 6.50 -10.16
C LYS A 77 1.54 6.69 -11.67
N LYS A 78 2.58 7.28 -12.25
CA LYS A 78 2.77 7.40 -13.71
C LYS A 78 4.11 6.76 -14.10
N SER A 79 4.06 5.88 -15.08
CA SER A 79 5.27 5.33 -15.73
C SER A 79 5.56 6.16 -16.98
N PHE A 80 6.81 6.55 -17.18
CA PHE A 80 7.28 7.20 -18.40
C PHE A 80 8.16 6.21 -19.15
N GLY A 81 7.60 5.57 -20.17
CA GLY A 81 8.36 4.68 -21.05
C GLY A 81 9.07 5.47 -22.14
N GLY A 82 10.33 5.10 -22.42
CA GLY A 82 11.00 5.39 -23.68
C GLY A 82 12.16 6.37 -23.61
N ALA A 83 13.35 5.90 -23.22
CA ALA A 83 14.54 6.36 -23.91
C ALA A 83 14.42 5.79 -25.33
N GLN A 84 14.15 6.66 -26.32
CA GLN A 84 14.18 6.27 -27.72
C GLN A 84 15.51 5.56 -27.97
N SER A 85 15.44 4.34 -28.51
CA SER A 85 16.61 3.60 -28.98
C SER A 85 17.42 4.55 -29.86
N LEU A 86 18.62 4.91 -29.41
CA LEU A 86 19.53 5.72 -30.21
C LEU A 86 19.98 4.87 -31.40
N SER A 87 19.23 5.05 -32.49
CA SER A 87 19.66 4.98 -33.89
C SER A 87 20.62 3.86 -34.28
N ASP A 88 20.07 2.87 -34.98
CA ASP A 88 20.71 2.27 -36.16
C ASP A 88 21.48 3.34 -36.95
N THR A 89 22.82 3.29 -36.93
CA THR A 89 23.71 3.57 -38.08
C THR A 89 25.14 3.19 -37.69
N THR A 90 25.45 1.90 -37.77
CA THR A 90 26.79 1.46 -38.19
C THR A 90 26.62 0.50 -39.35
N LYS A 91 26.10 1.02 -40.46
CA LYS A 91 26.44 0.50 -41.79
C LYS A 91 27.71 1.23 -42.23
N THR A 92 28.85 0.79 -41.71
CA THR A 92 30.14 0.88 -42.40
C THR A 92 30.26 -0.48 -43.08
N GLY A 93 30.08 -0.64 -44.40
CA GLY A 93 30.56 0.22 -45.46
C GLY A 93 31.99 -0.19 -45.81
N GLN A 94 32.09 -1.36 -46.46
CA GLN A 94 33.23 -1.91 -47.23
C GLN A 94 34.52 -2.29 -46.50
#